data_AF-A0A3C0WF94-F1
#
_entry.id   AF-A0A3C0WF94-F1
#
_cell.length_a   1.000
_cell.length_b   1.000
_cell.length_c   1.000
_cell.angle_alpha   90.00
_cell.angle_beta   90.00
_cell.angle_gamma   90.00
#
_symmetry.space_group_name_H-M   'P 1'
#
loop_
_entity.id
_entity.type
_entity.pdbx_description
1 polymer ?
#
loop_
_entity_poly.entity_id
_entity_poly.type
_entity_poly.pdbx_seq_one_letter_code
_entity_poly.pdbx_strand_id
1 'polypeptide(L)'
;MHCRIDNQQFVARQWKAITLAWKASELHHHPLYFEDAELERYGHTLGQFAQPFKSGAHFFANVAIAPYNMALEDPKDLRYTLGYYRPGSTAPRLIPAIPWSTKAALWQAGAIVGGWALIP
;
A
#
# COMPACT_ATOMS: atom_id res chain seq x y z
N MET A 1 15.35 -11.30 -45.56
CA MET A 1 16.36 -10.50 -44.84
C MET A 1 17.13 -11.46 -43.95
N HIS A 2 18.40 -11.73 -44.25
CA HIS A 2 19.20 -12.70 -43.50
C HIS A 2 19.91 -12.01 -42.33
N CYS A 3 19.61 -12.43 -41.10
CA CYS A 3 20.34 -11.99 -39.91
C CYS A 3 21.75 -12.61 -39.96
N ARG A 4 22.78 -11.77 -40.08
CA ARG A 4 24.18 -12.21 -40.15
C ARG A 4 24.68 -12.36 -38.71
N ILE A 5 24.87 -13.60 -38.24
CA ILE A 5 25.52 -13.88 -36.96
C ILE A 5 27.01 -13.61 -37.17
N ASP A 6 27.43 -12.39 -36.87
CA ASP A 6 28.82 -11.98 -36.93
C ASP A 6 29.53 -12.50 -35.66
N ASN A 7 30.66 -13.19 -35.82
CA ASN A 7 31.39 -13.85 -34.71
C ASN A 7 32.24 -12.85 -33.90
N GLN A 8 31.74 -11.63 -33.74
CA GLN A 8 32.43 -10.53 -33.07
C GLN A 8 32.38 -10.73 -31.56
N GLN A 9 33.49 -10.49 -30.87
CA GLN A 9 33.56 -10.61 -29.43
C GLN A 9 32.63 -9.58 -28.76
N PHE A 10 31.74 -10.04 -27.87
CA PHE A 10 30.84 -9.15 -27.15
C PHE A 10 31.64 -8.19 -26.26
N VAL A 11 31.72 -6.93 -26.65
CA VAL A 11 32.28 -5.86 -25.82
C VAL A 11 31.15 -5.26 -25.00
N ALA A 12 31.13 -5.56 -23.70
CA ALA A 12 30.17 -4.97 -22.78
C ALA A 12 30.36 -3.44 -22.71
N ARG A 13 29.26 -2.70 -22.72
CA ARG A 13 29.28 -1.25 -22.57
C ARG A 13 29.84 -0.87 -21.20
N GLN A 14 30.93 -0.09 -21.17
CA GLN A 14 31.51 0.45 -19.94
C GLN A 14 30.71 1.67 -19.45
N TRP A 15 29.68 1.42 -18.66
CA TRP A 15 28.92 2.49 -18.03
C TRP A 15 29.76 3.20 -16.96
N LYS A 16 29.86 4.53 -17.04
CA LYS A 16 30.47 5.35 -15.98
C LYS A 16 29.57 5.30 -14.74
N ALA A 17 30.15 5.03 -13.57
CA ALA A 17 29.41 5.07 -12.31
C ALA A 17 28.85 6.49 -12.10
N ILE A 18 27.56 6.57 -11.80
CA ILE A 18 26.85 7.80 -11.48
C ILE A 18 26.33 7.72 -10.06
N THR A 19 26.55 8.77 -9.27
CA THR A 19 26.00 8.88 -7.92
C THR A 19 24.65 9.57 -8.00
N LEU A 20 23.59 8.87 -7.60
CA LEU A 20 22.24 9.41 -7.53
C LEU A 20 21.96 9.85 -6.09
N ALA A 21 21.87 11.17 -5.86
CA ALA A 21 21.39 11.70 -4.59
C ALA A 21 19.86 11.74 -4.64
N TRP A 22 19.22 10.88 -3.84
CA TRP A 22 17.77 10.88 -3.69
C TRP A 22 17.38 11.64 -2.42
N LYS A 23 16.48 12.61 -2.57
CA LYS A 23 15.77 13.25 -1.45
C LYS A 23 14.32 12.82 -1.55
N ALA A 24 13.73 12.35 -0.45
CA ALA A 24 12.31 12.06 -0.41
C ALA A 24 11.51 13.30 -0.79
N SER A 25 10.50 13.14 -1.62
CA SER A 25 9.53 14.20 -1.86
C SER A 25 8.90 14.59 -0.51
N GLU A 26 8.93 15.86 -0.13
CA GLU A 26 8.30 16.37 1.11
C GLU A 26 6.77 16.41 1.02
N LEU A 27 6.19 15.50 0.23
CA LEU A 27 4.75 15.32 0.07
C LEU A 27 4.21 14.52 1.25
N HIS A 28 3.13 15.03 1.83
CA HIS A 28 2.40 14.38 2.92
C HIS A 28 0.95 14.12 2.52
N HIS A 29 0.36 13.08 3.10
CA HIS A 29 -1.05 12.73 2.96
C HIS A 29 -1.62 12.25 4.30
N HIS A 30 -2.95 12.19 4.39
CA HIS A 30 -3.65 11.61 5.53
C HIS A 30 -3.66 10.07 5.48
N PRO A 31 -3.96 9.37 6.59
CA PRO A 31 -3.97 7.91 6.60
C PRO A 31 -4.88 7.32 5.51
N LEU A 32 -4.38 6.28 4.85
CA LEU A 32 -5.04 5.62 3.74
C LEU A 32 -5.74 4.34 4.24
N TYR A 33 -6.91 4.50 4.85
CA TYR A 33 -7.63 3.39 5.49
C TYR A 33 -8.07 2.26 4.55
N PHE A 34 -8.10 2.50 3.25
CA PHE A 34 -8.59 1.56 2.24
C PHE A 34 -7.47 0.98 1.37
N GLU A 35 -6.22 1.42 1.57
CA GLU A 35 -5.07 1.02 0.75
C GLU A 35 -4.65 -0.43 1.05
N ASP A 36 -4.50 -1.25 0.00
CA ASP A 36 -3.81 -2.55 0.08
C ASP A 36 -2.35 -2.36 -0.36
N ALA A 37 -1.47 -1.99 0.59
CA ALA A 37 -0.09 -1.60 0.29
C ALA A 37 0.71 -2.67 -0.49
N GLU A 38 0.47 -3.95 -0.20
CA GLU A 38 1.12 -5.08 -0.87
C GLU A 38 0.76 -5.12 -2.36
N LEU A 39 -0.52 -4.90 -2.67
CA LEU A 39 -1.00 -4.87 -4.05
C LEU A 39 -0.65 -3.55 -4.76
N GLU A 40 -0.96 -2.43 -4.14
CA GLU A 40 -0.96 -1.11 -4.78
C GLU A 40 0.45 -0.53 -4.91
N ARG A 41 1.32 -0.72 -3.91
CA ARG A 41 2.71 -0.21 -3.95
C ARG A 41 3.69 -1.19 -4.54
N TYR A 42 3.54 -2.48 -4.21
CA TYR A 42 4.52 -3.52 -4.57
C TYR A 42 4.04 -4.46 -5.68
N GLY A 43 2.78 -4.35 -6.12
CA GLY A 43 2.26 -5.19 -7.19
C GLY A 43 2.10 -6.66 -6.81
N HIS A 44 2.03 -6.98 -5.51
CA HIS A 44 1.90 -8.35 -5.01
C HIS A 44 0.48 -8.90 -5.22
N THR A 45 0.14 -9.15 -6.47
CA THR A 45 -1.15 -9.69 -6.90
C THR A 45 -1.36 -11.17 -6.52
N LEU A 46 -2.62 -11.58 -6.42
CA LEU A 46 -3.06 -12.98 -6.38
C LEU A 46 -3.50 -13.51 -7.76
N GLY A 47 -3.30 -12.73 -8.82
CA GLY A 47 -3.69 -13.07 -10.20
C GLY A 47 -5.07 -12.56 -10.58
N GLN A 48 -5.40 -12.64 -11.89
CA GLN A 48 -6.54 -11.95 -12.49
C GLN A 48 -7.91 -12.30 -11.89
N PHE A 49 -8.10 -13.53 -11.41
CA PHE A 49 -9.40 -13.98 -10.93
C PHE A 49 -9.59 -13.78 -9.42
N ALA A 50 -8.56 -14.04 -8.61
CA ALA A 50 -8.66 -13.93 -7.15
C ALA A 50 -8.49 -12.48 -6.64
N GLN A 51 -7.69 -11.67 -7.35
CA GLN A 51 -7.42 -10.29 -6.97
C GLN A 51 -8.68 -9.42 -6.80
N PRO A 52 -9.67 -9.41 -7.72
CA PRO A 52 -10.86 -8.58 -7.54
C PRO A 52 -11.66 -8.95 -6.29
N PHE A 53 -11.73 -10.23 -5.93
CA PHE A 53 -12.40 -10.66 -4.71
C PHE A 53 -11.63 -10.23 -3.45
N LYS A 54 -10.29 -10.38 -3.43
CA LYS A 54 -9.47 -9.89 -2.32
C LYS A 54 -9.61 -8.37 -2.15
N SER A 55 -9.46 -7.61 -3.24
CA SER A 55 -9.57 -6.16 -3.21
C SER A 55 -10.97 -5.70 -2.79
N GLY A 56 -12.02 -6.37 -3.29
CA GLY A 56 -13.39 -6.12 -2.88
C GLY A 56 -13.61 -6.39 -1.40
N ALA A 57 -13.20 -7.56 -0.91
CA ALA A 57 -13.29 -7.91 0.51
C ALA A 57 -12.52 -6.91 1.39
N HIS A 58 -11.30 -6.54 1.00
CA HIS A 58 -10.48 -5.55 1.70
C HIS A 58 -11.19 -4.18 1.77
N PHE A 59 -11.71 -3.69 0.65
CA PHE A 59 -12.41 -2.41 0.60
C PHE A 59 -13.67 -2.43 1.48
N PHE A 60 -14.57 -3.40 1.26
CA PHE A 60 -15.85 -3.44 1.99
C PHE A 60 -15.67 -3.74 3.48
N ALA A 61 -14.68 -4.56 3.86
CA ALA A 61 -14.34 -4.74 5.27
C ALA A 61 -13.92 -3.41 5.89
N ASN A 62 -13.00 -2.67 5.27
CA ASN A 62 -12.55 -1.37 5.77
C ASN A 62 -13.66 -0.32 5.76
N VAL A 63 -14.63 -0.39 4.85
CA VAL A 63 -15.84 0.48 4.90
C VAL A 63 -16.65 0.17 6.15
N ALA A 64 -16.91 -1.11 6.43
CA ALA A 64 -17.68 -1.52 7.60
C ALA A 64 -17.00 -1.11 8.92
N ILE A 65 -15.67 -1.19 8.98
CA ILE A 65 -14.87 -0.82 10.17
C ILE A 65 -14.21 0.56 10.07
N ALA A 66 -14.71 1.47 9.22
CA ALA A 66 -14.06 2.77 9.01
C ALA A 66 -13.93 3.59 10.31
N PRO A 67 -14.97 3.69 11.18
CA PRO A 67 -14.82 4.38 12.47
C PRO A 67 -13.76 3.76 13.38
N TYR A 68 -13.62 2.44 13.38
CA TYR A 68 -12.57 1.72 14.12
C TYR A 68 -11.18 2.13 13.64
N ASN A 69 -10.95 2.12 12.32
CA ASN A 69 -9.67 2.50 11.73
C ASN A 69 -9.32 3.97 12.00
N MET A 70 -10.30 4.87 11.92
CA MET A 70 -10.13 6.30 12.26
C MET A 70 -9.83 6.54 13.75
N ALA A 71 -10.27 5.65 14.64
CA ALA A 71 -9.96 5.72 16.06
C ALA A 71 -8.58 5.12 16.41
N LEU A 72 -8.09 4.20 15.58
CA LEU A 72 -6.73 3.65 15.67
C LEU A 72 -5.69 4.64 15.15
N GLU A 73 -5.89 5.13 13.92
CA GLU A 73 -5.01 6.09 13.27
C GLU A 73 -5.76 7.40 13.07
N ASP A 74 -5.24 8.50 13.62
CA ASP A 74 -5.91 9.80 13.58
C ASP A 74 -6.03 10.29 12.12
N PRO A 75 -7.24 10.64 11.62
CA PRO A 75 -7.43 11.16 10.27
C PRO A 75 -6.60 12.39 9.95
N LYS A 76 -6.15 13.14 10.96
CA LYS A 76 -5.36 14.37 10.80
C LYS A 76 -3.85 14.13 10.85
N ASP A 77 -3.42 12.89 11.07
CA ASP A 77 -2.00 12.54 11.04
C ASP A 77 -1.42 12.80 9.64
N LEU A 78 -0.20 13.31 9.58
CA LEU A 78 0.50 13.62 8.34
C LEU A 78 1.53 12.54 8.06
N ARG A 79 1.24 11.68 7.07
CA ARG A 79 2.12 10.60 6.64
C ARG A 79 2.90 11.02 5.40
N TYR A 80 4.21 10.88 5.47
CA TYR A 80 5.10 11.16 4.34
C TYR A 80 5.23 9.94 3.42
N THR A 81 5.37 10.18 2.12
CA THR A 81 5.47 9.15 1.08
C THR A 81 6.82 8.43 1.04
N LEU A 82 7.52 8.30 2.19
CA LEU A 82 8.87 7.74 2.24
C LEU A 82 8.95 6.28 1.75
N GLY A 83 7.81 5.58 1.71
CA GLY A 83 7.72 4.15 1.35
C GLY A 83 8.25 3.25 2.47
N TYR A 84 7.82 1.98 2.51
CA TYR A 84 8.37 1.04 3.51
C TYR A 84 9.75 0.52 3.10
N TYR A 85 9.98 0.36 1.79
CA TYR A 85 11.22 -0.14 1.21
C TYR A 85 11.85 0.91 0.29
N ARG A 86 13.19 1.00 0.31
CA ARG A 86 13.93 1.88 -0.60
C ARG A 86 13.94 1.31 -2.02
N PRO A 87 14.03 2.16 -3.06
CA PRO A 87 14.26 1.67 -4.42
C PRO A 87 15.48 0.74 -4.46
N GLY A 88 15.30 -0.45 -5.05
CA GLY A 88 16.34 -1.48 -5.15
C GLY A 88 16.48 -2.40 -3.94
N SER A 89 15.75 -2.15 -2.84
CA SER A 89 15.64 -3.12 -1.74
C SER A 89 14.51 -4.11 -1.99
N THR A 90 14.67 -5.35 -1.53
CA THR A 90 13.64 -6.39 -1.66
C THR A 90 12.45 -6.07 -0.77
N ALA A 91 11.24 -6.02 -1.36
CA ALA A 91 9.98 -5.93 -0.63
C ALA A 91 9.38 -7.34 -0.46
N PRO A 92 9.50 -7.99 0.72
CA PRO A 92 8.84 -9.24 1.00
C PRO A 92 7.31 -9.05 1.08
N ARG A 93 6.56 -10.09 0.70
CA ARG A 93 5.12 -10.11 0.88
C ARG A 93 4.76 -10.21 2.36
N LEU A 94 4.15 -9.19 2.93
CA LEU A 94 3.76 -9.14 4.33
C LEU A 94 2.26 -9.37 4.50
N ILE A 95 1.88 -9.93 5.66
CA ILE A 95 0.50 -9.99 6.12
C ILE A 95 0.41 -9.04 7.31
N PRO A 96 -0.35 -7.93 7.21
CA PRO A 96 -0.46 -6.98 8.30
C PRO A 96 -1.13 -7.64 9.50
N ALA A 97 -0.60 -7.37 10.69
CA ALA A 97 -1.23 -7.78 11.93
C ALA A 97 -2.54 -7.01 12.13
N ILE A 98 -3.54 -7.65 12.73
CA ILE A 98 -4.79 -7.00 13.12
C ILE A 98 -4.54 -6.26 14.45
N PRO A 99 -4.58 -4.91 14.47
CA PRO A 99 -4.41 -4.15 15.70
C PRO A 99 -5.67 -4.25 16.55
N TRP A 100 -5.53 -4.78 17.78
CA TRP A 100 -6.62 -4.85 18.76
C TRP A 100 -6.62 -3.61 19.66
N SER A 101 -7.73 -2.88 19.72
CA SER A 101 -7.88 -1.71 20.60
C SER A 101 -9.30 -1.56 21.12
N THR A 102 -9.44 -1.50 22.45
CA THR A 102 -10.72 -1.28 23.14
C THR A 102 -11.31 0.09 22.84
N LYS A 103 -10.45 1.12 22.76
CA LYS A 103 -10.85 2.49 22.39
C LYS A 103 -11.50 2.50 21.02
N ALA A 104 -10.85 1.89 20.02
CA ALA A 104 -11.37 1.87 18.67
C ALA A 104 -12.67 1.05 18.56
N ALA A 105 -12.78 -0.05 19.32
CA ALA A 105 -14.02 -0.83 19.40
C ALA A 105 -15.19 -0.01 19.97
N LEU A 106 -14.95 0.81 20.99
CA LEU A 106 -15.97 1.71 21.56
C LEU A 106 -16.40 2.77 20.54
N TRP A 107 -15.47 3.37 19.80
CA TRP A 107 -15.78 4.33 18.73
C TRP A 107 -16.61 3.71 17.62
N GLN A 108 -16.26 2.49 17.20
CA GLN A 108 -17.03 1.72 16.23
C GLN A 108 -18.46 1.46 16.72
N ALA A 109 -18.61 0.97 17.96
CA ALA A 109 -19.92 0.71 18.54
C ALA A 109 -20.76 1.99 18.64
N GLY A 110 -20.16 3.10 19.09
CA GLY A 110 -20.82 4.40 19.17
C GLY A 110 -21.25 4.92 17.80
N ALA A 111 -20.43 4.76 16.76
CA ALA A 111 -20.77 5.14 15.40
C ALA A 111 -21.93 4.30 14.83
N ILE A 112 -21.95 2.99 15.10
CA ILE A 112 -23.05 2.11 14.67
C ILE A 112 -24.35 2.47 15.40
N VAL A 113 -24.33 2.56 16.73
CA VAL A 113 -25.51 2.88 17.54
C VAL A 113 -26.02 4.28 17.21
N GLY A 114 -25.12 5.26 17.11
CA GLY A 114 -25.47 6.63 16.74
C GLY A 114 -26.02 6.73 15.32
N GLY A 115 -25.42 6.03 14.36
CA GLY A 115 -25.91 5.98 12.97
C GLY A 115 -27.30 5.36 12.88
N TRP A 116 -27.54 4.26 13.59
CA TRP A 116 -28.85 3.61 13.63
C TRP A 116 -29.92 4.46 14.33
N ALA A 117 -29.55 5.24 15.35
CA ALA A 117 -30.47 6.16 16.01
C ALA A 117 -30.77 7.44 15.20
N LEU A 118 -29.87 7.85 14.30
CA LEU A 118 -30.00 9.08 13.51
C LEU A 118 -30.69 8.87 12.15
N ILE A 119 -30.67 7.65 11.61
CA ILE A 119 -31.34 7.31 10.35
C ILE A 119 -32.73 6.74 10.69
N PRO A 120 -33.83 7.43 10.32
CA PRO A 120 -35.19 7.05 10.69
C PRO A 120 -35.67 5.73 10.05
#